data_AF-A0A7F8QD45-F1
#
_entry.id   AF-A0A7F8QD45-F1
#
_cell.length_a   1.000
_cell.length_b   1.000
_cell.length_c   1.000
_cell.angle_alpha   90.00
_cell.angle_beta   90.00
_cell.angle_gamma   90.00
#
_symmetry.space_group_name_H-M   'P 1'
#
loop_
_entity.id
_entity.type
_entity.pdbx_description
1 polymer ?
#
loop_
_entity_poly.entity_id
_entity_poly.type
_entity_poly.pdbx_seq_one_letter_code
_entity_poly.pdbx_strand_id
1 'polypeptide(L)'
;MTSLITVVQPPATPNTTYTPFLTYLHLHQAELQMAQQENHRLNLELQEAKGRQEEQGAQAQRLKDKVAQMKDTLGQAQQRVAELEPLREQLRGAQELAASSQQKAALLGEELASAAGARDRTMAELHRSRLEVAGVNGRLAELSLHLKEEKSQWSKERAGLLQSVEAEKDKILKLSAEILRLEKAVQEEKTQNQVFKTELAREKDSSLVQLSESKRELTELRSALRVLQKEKEQLQEEKQELLEYMRKLEARLEKVADEKWSEGAATEDEEAAAGLSCPAALTDSEDESPEDMRRPPYGLCERGDSGSSPAGPRETSTLVVISQPAPIAPQLSGCAEDSSSDSEAEDEKSVLMAAVQSGGEEANLLLPELGSAFYDMASTIFRGAQIALHPLSPAPFPSPTTRSRGEGRGKRDFII
;
A
#
# COMPACT_ATOMS: atom_id res chain seq x y z
N MET A 1 -159.25 49.98 15.14
CA MET A 1 -160.16 50.21 13.99
C MET A 1 -161.38 49.33 14.19
N THR A 2 -162.58 49.94 14.15
CA THR A 2 -163.94 49.37 13.87
C THR A 2 -164.47 48.25 14.78
N SER A 3 -165.69 48.22 15.34
CA SER A 3 -166.93 49.05 15.30
C SER A 3 -167.80 48.55 16.48
N LEU A 4 -168.38 49.38 17.35
CA LEU A 4 -169.75 49.94 17.31
C LEU A 4 -170.88 48.95 16.93
N ILE A 5 -171.78 48.63 17.87
CA ILE A 5 -173.24 48.63 17.72
C ILE A 5 -173.88 49.00 19.08
N THR A 6 -174.80 49.95 18.99
CA THR A 6 -175.63 50.62 20.00
C THR A 6 -176.97 49.87 20.16
N VAL A 7 -177.75 50.10 21.24
CA VAL A 7 -179.22 50.42 21.23
C VAL A 7 -179.94 50.08 22.57
N VAL A 8 -180.39 51.16 23.25
CA VAL A 8 -181.70 51.40 23.90
C VAL A 8 -181.95 51.08 25.40
N GLN A 9 -182.37 52.16 26.08
CA GLN A 9 -182.91 52.44 27.43
C GLN A 9 -184.46 52.41 27.36
N PRO A 10 -185.31 52.11 28.40
CA PRO A 10 -185.66 53.06 29.50
C PRO A 10 -186.29 52.39 30.79
N PRO A 11 -187.14 53.02 31.66
CA PRO A 11 -186.76 53.32 33.06
C PRO A 11 -187.78 52.93 34.19
N ALA A 12 -187.41 53.30 35.44
CA ALA A 12 -188.24 53.59 36.63
C ALA A 12 -188.58 52.48 37.67
N THR A 13 -187.77 52.47 38.77
CA THR A 13 -188.11 52.44 40.23
C THR A 13 -189.08 51.40 40.84
N PRO A 14 -189.04 51.17 42.18
CA PRO A 14 -187.89 50.96 43.06
C PRO A 14 -188.06 49.69 43.95
N ASN A 15 -186.95 49.07 44.41
CA ASN A 15 -186.63 48.91 45.85
C ASN A 15 -185.41 48.01 46.11
N THR A 16 -184.47 48.58 46.87
CA THR A 16 -183.81 48.01 48.06
C THR A 16 -182.75 46.90 47.92
N THR A 17 -181.51 47.31 48.29
CA THR A 17 -180.41 46.58 48.96
C THR A 17 -179.67 45.43 48.26
N TYR A 18 -178.39 45.64 47.87
CA TYR A 18 -177.24 44.69 48.02
C TYR A 18 -175.92 45.29 47.46
N THR A 19 -175.08 45.95 48.28
CA THR A 19 -173.77 46.51 47.84
C THR A 19 -172.66 46.46 48.92
N PRO A 20 -172.22 45.26 49.37
CA PRO A 20 -170.81 45.12 49.79
C PRO A 20 -170.10 43.85 49.27
N PHE A 21 -170.79 42.95 48.56
CA PHE A 21 -170.22 41.68 48.08
C PHE A 21 -169.40 41.82 46.79
N LEU A 22 -169.74 42.78 45.92
CA LEU A 22 -169.13 42.91 44.59
C LEU A 22 -167.71 43.51 44.61
N THR A 23 -167.38 44.36 45.59
CA THR A 23 -166.03 44.92 45.75
C THR A 23 -165.05 43.88 46.31
N TYR A 24 -165.50 43.01 47.22
CA TYR A 24 -164.70 41.90 47.74
C TYR A 24 -164.44 40.85 46.64
N LEU A 25 -165.42 40.59 45.79
CA LEU A 25 -165.27 39.66 44.65
C LEU A 25 -164.30 40.20 43.59
N HIS A 26 -164.38 41.49 43.24
CA HIS A 26 -163.45 42.09 42.27
C HIS A 26 -162.03 42.22 42.81
N LEU A 27 -161.85 42.55 44.09
CA LEU A 27 -160.53 42.61 44.71
C LEU A 27 -159.90 41.20 44.77
N HIS A 28 -160.67 40.20 45.21
CA HIS A 28 -160.23 38.81 45.25
C HIS A 28 -159.97 38.24 43.84
N GLN A 29 -160.70 38.70 42.82
CA GLN A 29 -160.48 38.29 41.42
C GLN A 29 -159.26 38.98 40.80
N ALA A 30 -159.01 40.25 41.14
CA ALA A 30 -157.79 40.95 40.77
C ALA A 30 -156.57 40.35 41.46
N GLU A 31 -156.67 40.00 42.74
CA GLU A 31 -155.63 39.29 43.49
C GLU A 31 -155.38 37.89 42.91
N LEU A 32 -156.43 37.17 42.51
CA LEU A 32 -156.28 35.88 41.82
C LEU A 32 -155.61 36.03 40.45
N GLN A 33 -155.96 37.07 39.67
CA GLN A 33 -155.31 37.35 38.39
C GLN A 33 -153.86 37.77 38.55
N MET A 34 -153.55 38.61 39.54
CA MET A 34 -152.19 38.99 39.90
C MET A 34 -151.37 37.77 40.35
N ALA A 35 -151.96 36.90 41.17
CA ALA A 35 -151.34 35.64 41.59
C ALA A 35 -151.15 34.67 40.42
N GLN A 36 -152.08 34.62 39.44
CA GLN A 36 -151.94 33.80 38.23
C GLN A 36 -150.85 34.33 37.29
N GLN A 37 -150.78 35.65 37.09
CA GLN A 37 -149.72 36.29 36.31
C GLN A 37 -148.36 36.13 36.99
N GLU A 38 -148.31 36.28 38.31
CA GLU A 38 -147.11 36.04 39.11
C GLU A 38 -146.70 34.56 39.09
N ASN A 39 -147.64 33.62 39.17
CA ASN A 39 -147.36 32.20 39.02
C ASN A 39 -146.83 31.87 37.60
N HIS A 40 -147.38 32.50 36.57
CA HIS A 40 -146.88 32.35 35.20
C HIS A 40 -145.47 32.94 35.05
N ARG A 41 -145.20 34.12 35.61
CA ARG A 41 -143.87 34.75 35.65
C ARG A 41 -142.87 33.87 36.40
N LEU A 42 -143.22 33.39 37.59
CA LEU A 42 -142.39 32.50 38.39
C LEU A 42 -142.15 31.16 37.69
N ASN A 43 -143.12 30.63 36.92
CA ASN A 43 -142.94 29.42 36.12
C ASN A 43 -141.94 29.64 34.97
N LEU A 44 -142.01 30.80 34.28
CA LEU A 44 -141.04 31.16 33.25
C LEU A 44 -139.65 31.34 33.84
N GLU A 45 -139.53 32.07 34.95
CA GLU A 45 -138.26 32.24 35.68
C GLU A 45 -137.71 30.89 36.18
N LEU A 46 -138.57 29.98 36.65
CA LEU A 46 -138.19 28.63 37.02
C LEU A 46 -137.73 27.82 35.82
N GLN A 47 -138.38 27.95 34.66
CA GLN A 47 -138.00 27.25 33.43
C GLN A 47 -136.67 27.78 32.88
N GLU A 48 -136.47 29.09 32.89
CA GLU A 48 -135.19 29.71 32.55
C GLU A 48 -134.09 29.31 33.54
N ALA A 49 -134.38 29.30 34.84
CA ALA A 49 -133.44 28.86 35.86
C ALA A 49 -133.06 27.39 35.68
N LYS A 50 -134.01 26.52 35.32
CA LYS A 50 -133.77 25.11 34.95
C LYS A 50 -132.90 25.00 33.70
N GLY A 51 -133.21 25.74 32.64
CA GLY A 51 -132.38 25.76 31.42
C GLY A 51 -130.95 26.22 31.68
N ARG A 52 -130.79 27.31 32.47
CA ARG A 52 -129.48 27.78 32.93
C ARG A 52 -128.76 26.73 33.80
N GLN A 53 -129.47 26.03 34.67
CA GLN A 53 -128.91 24.95 35.50
C GLN A 53 -128.44 23.76 34.63
N GLU A 54 -129.22 23.37 33.61
CA GLU A 54 -128.86 22.32 32.66
C GLU A 54 -127.66 22.71 31.79
N GLU A 55 -127.61 23.95 31.28
CA GLU A 55 -126.46 24.49 30.54
C GLU A 55 -125.20 24.57 31.41
N GLN A 56 -125.32 25.05 32.65
CA GLN A 56 -124.22 25.05 33.63
C GLN A 56 -123.77 23.62 33.95
N GLY A 57 -124.70 22.66 34.05
CA GLY A 57 -124.41 21.23 34.23
C GLY A 57 -123.65 20.64 33.04
N ALA A 58 -124.07 20.94 31.81
CA ALA A 58 -123.40 20.52 30.59
C ALA A 58 -122.02 21.17 30.44
N GLN A 59 -121.88 22.46 30.78
CA GLN A 59 -120.60 23.17 30.78
C GLN A 59 -119.64 22.59 31.82
N ALA A 60 -120.12 22.32 33.04
CA ALA A 60 -119.34 21.67 34.08
C ALA A 60 -118.89 20.26 33.67
N GLN A 61 -119.74 19.49 32.99
CA GLN A 61 -119.37 18.17 32.48
C GLN A 61 -118.30 18.26 31.37
N ARG A 62 -118.44 19.18 30.40
CA ARG A 62 -117.40 19.41 29.38
C ARG A 62 -116.06 19.82 29.99
N LEU A 63 -116.07 20.65 31.03
CA LEU A 63 -114.84 21.01 31.75
C LEU A 63 -114.25 19.80 32.49
N LYS A 64 -115.08 18.95 33.12
CA LYS A 64 -114.62 17.71 33.74
C LYS A 64 -113.97 16.77 32.73
N ASP A 65 -114.60 16.57 31.57
CA ASP A 65 -114.07 15.72 30.50
C ASP A 65 -112.74 16.27 29.97
N LYS A 66 -112.64 17.60 29.79
CA LYS A 66 -111.40 18.26 29.37
C LYS A 66 -110.31 18.17 30.43
N VAL A 67 -110.64 18.26 31.72
CA VAL A 67 -109.70 18.04 32.83
C VAL A 67 -109.22 16.60 32.87
N ALA A 68 -110.11 15.62 32.67
CA ALA A 68 -109.74 14.21 32.56
C ALA A 68 -108.80 13.97 31.38
N GLN A 69 -109.12 14.51 30.20
CA GLN A 69 -108.25 14.45 29.02
C GLN A 69 -106.87 15.09 29.30
N MET A 70 -106.83 16.28 29.91
CA MET A 70 -105.57 16.93 30.29
C MET A 70 -104.77 16.09 31.28
N LYS A 71 -105.43 15.45 32.26
CA LYS A 71 -104.78 14.56 33.22
C LYS A 71 -104.16 13.34 32.53
N ASP A 72 -104.88 12.73 31.60
CA ASP A 72 -104.38 11.56 30.85
C ASP A 72 -103.19 11.96 29.96
N THR A 73 -103.29 13.08 29.25
CA THR A 73 -102.17 13.59 28.43
C THR A 73 -100.94 13.97 29.28
N LEU A 74 -101.15 14.54 30.48
CA LEU A 74 -100.08 14.83 31.43
C LEU A 74 -99.43 13.53 31.94
N GLY A 75 -100.22 12.51 32.28
CA GLY A 75 -99.72 11.20 32.67
C GLY A 75 -98.90 10.52 31.57
N GLN A 76 -99.39 10.57 30.32
CA GLN A 76 -98.64 10.07 29.15
C GLN A 76 -97.33 10.82 28.93
N ALA A 77 -97.33 12.15 29.11
CA ALA A 77 -96.12 12.96 28.99
C ALA A 77 -95.11 12.64 30.10
N GLN A 78 -95.57 12.50 31.35
CA GLN A 78 -94.73 12.10 32.49
C GLN A 78 -94.14 10.70 32.28
N GLN A 79 -94.92 9.75 31.77
CA GLN A 79 -94.44 8.42 31.43
C GLN A 79 -93.35 8.46 30.35
N ARG A 80 -93.54 9.23 29.27
CA ARG A 80 -92.50 9.42 28.23
C ARG A 80 -91.25 10.08 28.78
N VAL A 81 -91.37 11.04 29.70
CA VAL A 81 -90.22 11.67 30.36
C VAL A 81 -89.45 10.64 31.21
N ALA A 82 -90.16 9.79 31.96
CA ALA A 82 -89.57 8.71 32.73
C ALA A 82 -88.87 7.67 31.84
N GLU A 83 -89.41 7.36 30.66
CA GLU A 83 -88.79 6.45 29.68
C GLU A 83 -87.55 7.04 29.00
N LEU A 84 -87.48 8.38 28.85
CA LEU A 84 -86.32 9.06 28.26
C LEU A 84 -85.13 9.19 29.23
N GLU A 85 -85.37 9.18 30.53
CA GLU A 85 -84.32 9.29 31.55
C GLU A 85 -83.25 8.18 31.48
N PRO A 86 -83.59 6.86 31.43
CA PRO A 86 -82.59 5.81 31.26
C PRO A 86 -81.87 5.87 29.91
N LEU A 87 -82.54 6.32 28.84
CA LEU A 87 -81.91 6.49 27.53
C LEU A 87 -80.87 7.62 27.54
N ARG A 88 -81.14 8.72 28.25
CA ARG A 88 -80.17 9.82 28.44
C ARG A 88 -78.95 9.37 29.22
N GLU A 89 -79.17 8.57 30.25
CA GLU A 89 -78.08 8.01 31.06
C GLU A 89 -77.23 7.00 30.27
N GLN A 90 -77.86 6.14 29.45
CA GLN A 90 -77.15 5.27 28.52
C GLN A 90 -76.33 6.06 27.48
N LEU A 91 -76.89 7.15 26.93
CA LEU A 91 -76.17 8.02 26.00
C LEU A 91 -74.94 8.65 26.67
N ARG A 92 -75.08 9.12 27.92
CA ARG A 92 -73.96 9.67 28.71
C ARG A 92 -72.88 8.62 28.94
N GLY A 93 -73.25 7.41 29.36
CA GLY A 93 -72.29 6.32 29.56
C GLY A 93 -71.57 5.89 28.27
N ALA A 94 -72.29 5.85 27.14
CA ALA A 94 -71.69 5.57 25.84
C ALA A 94 -70.72 6.68 25.38
N GLN A 95 -71.05 7.95 25.65
CA GLN A 95 -70.17 9.09 25.36
C GLN A 95 -68.89 9.07 26.21
N GLU A 96 -69.00 8.76 27.50
CA GLU A 96 -67.84 8.62 28.40
C GLU A 96 -66.93 7.47 27.96
N LEU A 97 -67.52 6.32 27.60
CA LEU A 97 -66.77 5.18 27.09
C LEU A 97 -66.07 5.51 25.77
N ALA A 98 -66.74 6.21 24.85
CA ALA A 98 -66.15 6.65 23.59
C ALA A 98 -64.99 7.66 23.80
N ALA A 99 -65.17 8.62 24.70
CA ALA A 99 -64.12 9.57 25.07
C ALA A 99 -62.91 8.85 25.68
N SER A 100 -63.15 7.90 26.58
CA SER A 100 -62.09 7.06 27.17
C SER A 100 -61.36 6.22 26.11
N SER A 101 -62.09 5.58 25.17
CA SER A 101 -61.45 4.80 24.11
C SER A 101 -60.66 5.67 23.15
N GLN A 102 -61.14 6.87 22.82
CA GLN A 102 -60.42 7.82 21.98
C GLN A 102 -59.13 8.30 22.65
N GLN A 103 -59.16 8.59 23.96
CA GLN A 103 -57.96 8.92 24.72
C GLN A 103 -56.96 7.76 24.72
N LYS A 104 -57.42 6.52 24.94
CA LYS A 104 -56.57 5.33 24.86
C LYS A 104 -55.95 5.14 23.47
N ALA A 105 -56.73 5.35 22.41
CA ALA A 105 -56.24 5.27 21.03
C ALA A 105 -55.19 6.35 20.73
N ALA A 106 -55.36 7.57 21.27
CA ALA A 106 -54.37 8.64 21.15
C ALA A 106 -53.04 8.26 21.82
N LEU A 107 -53.09 7.78 23.08
CA LEU A 107 -51.89 7.35 23.81
C LEU A 107 -51.15 6.20 23.09
N LEU A 108 -51.89 5.20 22.59
CA LEU A 108 -51.29 4.12 21.79
C LEU A 108 -50.68 4.64 20.48
N GLY A 109 -51.29 5.65 19.86
CA GLY A 109 -50.76 6.31 18.68
C GLY A 109 -49.43 7.03 18.96
N GLU A 110 -49.33 7.71 20.10
CA GLU A 110 -48.09 8.36 20.56
C GLU A 110 -46.99 7.34 20.87
N GLU A 111 -47.31 6.24 21.56
CA GLU A 111 -46.37 5.14 21.82
C GLU A 111 -45.85 4.50 20.53
N LEU A 112 -46.74 4.25 19.56
CA LEU A 112 -46.36 3.71 18.25
C LEU A 112 -45.46 4.68 17.49
N ALA A 113 -45.77 5.98 17.50
CA ALA A 113 -44.94 7.00 16.87
C ALA A 113 -43.56 7.10 17.54
N SER A 114 -43.51 7.03 18.87
CA SER A 114 -42.25 7.01 19.64
C SER A 114 -41.41 5.78 19.32
N ALA A 115 -42.03 4.59 19.27
CA ALA A 115 -41.37 3.34 18.91
C ALA A 115 -40.85 3.35 17.47
N ALA A 116 -41.63 3.88 16.52
CA ALA A 116 -41.20 4.05 15.13
C ALA A 116 -40.00 5.00 15.03
N GLY A 117 -40.05 6.14 15.72
CA GLY A 117 -38.93 7.10 15.77
C GLY A 117 -37.68 6.54 16.46
N ALA A 118 -37.81 5.66 17.45
CA ALA A 118 -36.68 4.94 18.03
C ALA A 118 -36.06 3.95 17.04
N ARG A 119 -36.89 3.17 16.33
CA ARG A 119 -36.44 2.24 15.28
C ARG A 119 -35.71 2.96 14.15
N ASP A 120 -36.24 4.08 13.68
CA ASP A 120 -35.62 4.80 12.56
C ASP A 120 -34.25 5.39 12.95
N ARG A 121 -34.10 5.85 14.19
CA ARG A 121 -32.80 6.27 14.74
C ARG A 121 -31.81 5.12 14.82
N THR A 122 -32.20 3.96 15.37
CA THR A 122 -31.28 2.80 15.47
C THR A 122 -30.89 2.26 14.10
N MET A 123 -31.80 2.25 13.13
CA MET A 123 -31.47 1.91 11.75
C MET A 123 -30.46 2.90 11.15
N ALA A 124 -30.66 4.22 11.33
CA ALA A 124 -29.74 5.23 10.83
C ALA A 124 -28.35 5.13 11.48
N GLU A 125 -28.28 4.85 12.79
CA GLU A 125 -27.04 4.60 13.51
C GLU A 125 -26.33 3.34 13.02
N LEU A 126 -27.07 2.24 12.78
CA LEU A 126 -26.51 1.02 12.20
C LEU A 126 -25.93 1.27 10.80
N HIS A 127 -26.64 2.02 9.95
CA HIS A 127 -26.14 2.40 8.63
C HIS A 127 -24.86 3.23 8.72
N ARG A 128 -24.81 4.20 9.64
CA ARG A 128 -23.62 5.00 9.89
C ARG A 128 -22.44 4.14 10.35
N SER A 129 -22.66 3.26 11.33
CA SER A 129 -21.64 2.34 11.85
C SER A 129 -21.09 1.42 10.74
N ARG A 130 -21.95 0.88 9.87
CA ARG A 130 -21.51 0.07 8.72
C ARG A 130 -20.62 0.85 7.76
N LEU A 131 -20.93 2.11 7.49
CA LEU A 131 -20.10 2.98 6.65
C LEU A 131 -18.76 3.32 7.32
N GLU A 132 -18.76 3.59 8.62
CA GLU A 132 -17.54 3.83 9.40
C GLU A 132 -16.61 2.61 9.38
N VAL A 133 -17.16 1.40 9.59
CA VAL A 133 -16.42 0.13 9.51
C VAL A 133 -15.85 -0.08 8.10
N ALA A 134 -16.64 0.16 7.05
CA ALA A 134 -16.14 0.08 5.67
C ALA A 134 -14.99 1.07 5.42
N GLY A 135 -15.09 2.29 5.94
CA GLY A 135 -14.04 3.31 5.84
C GLY A 135 -12.74 2.93 6.59
N VAL A 136 -12.86 2.35 7.79
CA VAL A 136 -11.70 1.83 8.54
C VAL A 136 -11.05 0.66 7.82
N ASN A 137 -11.85 -0.30 7.32
CA ASN A 137 -11.35 -1.45 6.59
C ASN A 137 -10.62 -1.04 5.29
N GLY A 138 -11.12 -0.02 4.59
CA GLY A 138 -10.43 0.58 3.44
C GLY A 138 -9.03 1.09 3.80
N ARG A 139 -8.93 1.93 4.85
CA ARG A 139 -7.63 2.44 5.34
C ARG A 139 -6.68 1.34 5.81
N LEU A 140 -7.21 0.28 6.44
CA LEU A 140 -6.41 -0.88 6.83
C LEU A 140 -5.83 -1.61 5.62
N ALA A 141 -6.62 -1.78 4.56
CA ALA A 141 -6.17 -2.40 3.32
C ALA A 141 -5.09 -1.55 2.63
N GLU A 142 -5.26 -0.23 2.59
CA GLU A 142 -4.27 0.72 2.06
C GLU A 142 -2.93 0.65 2.81
N LEU A 143 -2.95 0.70 4.15
CA LEU A 143 -1.74 0.59 4.97
C LEU A 143 -1.06 -0.79 4.83
N SER A 144 -1.86 -1.85 4.70
CA SER A 144 -1.35 -3.20 4.49
C SER A 144 -0.67 -3.36 3.13
N LEU A 145 -1.20 -2.69 2.10
CA LEU A 145 -0.57 -2.64 0.77
C LEU A 145 0.75 -1.88 0.83
N HIS A 146 0.75 -0.68 1.42
CA HIS A 146 1.95 0.15 1.57
C HIS A 146 3.07 -0.61 2.30
N LEU A 147 2.76 -1.33 3.38
CA LEU A 147 3.76 -2.15 4.08
C LEU A 147 4.36 -3.25 3.20
N LYS A 148 3.55 -3.89 2.35
CA LYS A 148 4.03 -4.91 1.40
C LYS A 148 4.90 -4.30 0.31
N GLU A 149 4.52 -3.13 -0.20
CA GLU A 149 5.30 -2.36 -1.19
C GLU A 149 6.66 -1.96 -0.62
N GLU A 150 6.70 -1.39 0.59
CA GLU A 150 7.93 -1.03 1.29
C GLU A 150 8.82 -2.26 1.56
N LYS A 151 8.23 -3.39 1.99
CA LYS A 151 8.99 -4.64 2.18
C LYS A 151 9.59 -5.16 0.88
N SER A 152 8.84 -5.07 -0.23
CA SER A 152 9.33 -5.44 -1.56
C SER A 152 10.44 -4.50 -2.03
N GLN A 153 10.28 -3.20 -1.79
CA GLN A 153 11.27 -2.17 -2.13
C GLN A 153 12.56 -2.38 -1.34
N TRP A 154 12.47 -2.60 -0.03
CA TRP A 154 13.62 -2.95 0.80
C TRP A 154 14.32 -4.23 0.32
N SER A 155 13.56 -5.27 -0.03
CA SER A 155 14.13 -6.51 -0.57
C SER A 155 14.89 -6.26 -1.87
N LYS A 156 14.37 -5.39 -2.75
CA LYS A 156 15.01 -5.00 -4.01
C LYS A 156 16.28 -4.20 -3.76
N GLU A 157 16.25 -3.22 -2.86
CA GLU A 157 17.42 -2.41 -2.48
C GLU A 157 18.52 -3.27 -1.87
N ARG A 158 18.16 -4.16 -0.95
CA ARG A 158 19.09 -5.14 -0.36
C ARG A 158 19.75 -6.02 -1.42
N ALA A 159 18.98 -6.54 -2.37
CA ALA A 159 19.52 -7.33 -3.47
C ALA A 159 20.47 -6.51 -4.35
N GLY A 160 20.12 -5.26 -4.65
CA GLY A 160 20.98 -4.33 -5.40
C GLY A 160 22.29 -4.02 -4.67
N LEU A 161 22.25 -3.80 -3.36
CA LEU A 161 23.46 -3.60 -2.55
C LEU A 161 24.35 -4.84 -2.54
N LEU A 162 23.78 -6.03 -2.38
CA LEU A 162 24.54 -7.28 -2.43
C LEU A 162 25.22 -7.49 -3.79
N GLN A 163 24.51 -7.22 -4.89
CA GLN A 163 25.08 -7.28 -6.24
C GLN A 163 26.24 -6.29 -6.42
N SER A 164 26.08 -5.06 -5.93
CA SER A 164 27.11 -4.02 -5.97
C SER A 164 28.36 -4.42 -5.18
N VAL A 165 28.17 -4.95 -3.97
CA VAL A 165 29.27 -5.47 -3.13
C VAL A 165 30.00 -6.59 -3.84
N GLU A 166 29.30 -7.52 -4.48
CA GLU A 166 29.93 -8.62 -5.21
C GLU A 166 30.75 -8.11 -6.43
N ALA A 167 30.22 -7.13 -7.16
CA ALA A 167 30.95 -6.50 -8.26
C ALA A 167 32.24 -5.79 -7.80
N GLU A 168 32.22 -5.11 -6.64
CA GLU A 168 33.43 -4.50 -6.08
C GLU A 168 34.42 -5.55 -5.55
N LYS A 169 33.96 -6.67 -4.98
CA LYS A 169 34.85 -7.81 -4.65
C LYS A 169 35.55 -8.35 -5.90
N ASP A 170 34.82 -8.57 -6.98
CA ASP A 170 35.40 -9.03 -8.26
C ASP A 170 36.46 -8.06 -8.79
N LYS A 171 36.21 -6.76 -8.66
CA LYS A 171 37.15 -5.71 -9.04
C LYS A 171 38.39 -5.70 -8.14
N ILE A 172 38.22 -5.87 -6.84
CA ILE A 172 39.34 -6.02 -5.90
C ILE A 172 40.19 -7.24 -6.30
N LEU A 173 39.58 -8.40 -6.57
CA LEU A 173 40.31 -9.60 -6.98
C LEU A 173 41.12 -9.38 -8.28
N LYS A 174 40.54 -8.70 -9.27
CA LYS A 174 41.24 -8.32 -10.51
C LYS A 174 42.45 -7.42 -10.24
N LEU A 175 42.28 -6.39 -9.41
CA LEU A 175 43.37 -5.50 -9.03
C LEU A 175 44.45 -6.22 -8.22
N SER A 176 44.08 -7.11 -7.30
CA SER A 176 45.04 -7.94 -6.56
C SER A 176 45.85 -8.84 -7.49
N ALA A 177 45.22 -9.46 -8.49
CA ALA A 177 45.93 -10.26 -9.48
C ALA A 177 46.92 -9.42 -10.30
N GLU A 178 46.53 -8.20 -10.69
CA GLU A 178 47.40 -7.27 -11.43
C GLU A 178 48.58 -6.77 -10.58
N ILE A 179 48.34 -6.47 -9.30
CA ILE A 179 49.42 -6.13 -8.35
C ILE A 179 50.43 -7.28 -8.26
N LEU A 180 49.98 -8.52 -8.04
CA LEU A 180 50.88 -9.67 -7.98
C LEU A 180 51.67 -9.87 -9.28
N ARG A 181 51.04 -9.63 -10.43
CA ARG A 181 51.71 -9.70 -11.74
C ARG A 181 52.79 -8.64 -11.88
N LEU A 182 52.50 -7.40 -11.49
CA LEU A 182 53.46 -6.28 -11.51
C LEU A 182 54.60 -6.50 -10.51
N GLU A 183 54.32 -6.99 -9.30
CA GLU A 183 55.34 -7.34 -8.30
C GLU A 183 56.30 -8.40 -8.82
N LYS A 184 55.78 -9.45 -9.46
CA LYS A 184 56.59 -10.48 -10.11
C LYS A 184 57.49 -9.88 -11.20
N ALA A 185 56.93 -9.06 -12.09
CA ALA A 185 57.69 -8.40 -13.16
C ALA A 185 58.80 -7.49 -12.60
N VAL A 186 58.51 -6.72 -11.54
CA VAL A 186 59.53 -5.89 -10.85
C VAL A 186 60.63 -6.75 -10.24
N GLN A 187 60.30 -7.91 -9.68
CA GLN A 187 61.29 -8.81 -9.12
C GLN A 187 62.18 -9.44 -10.21
N GLU A 188 61.61 -9.83 -11.34
CA GLU A 188 62.33 -10.31 -12.52
C GLU A 188 63.31 -9.24 -13.02
N GLU A 189 62.86 -7.99 -13.20
CA GLU A 189 63.72 -6.85 -13.60
C GLU A 189 64.88 -6.60 -12.61
N LYS A 190 64.63 -6.69 -11.30
CA LYS A 190 65.69 -6.58 -10.28
C LYS A 190 66.74 -7.69 -10.43
N THR A 191 66.30 -8.93 -10.67
CA THR A 191 67.23 -10.05 -10.87
C THR A 191 68.02 -9.90 -12.18
N GLN A 192 67.39 -9.48 -13.27
CA GLN A 192 68.07 -9.20 -14.54
C GLN A 192 69.10 -8.07 -14.40
N ASN A 193 68.75 -6.98 -13.74
CA ASN A 193 69.69 -5.89 -13.47
C ASN A 193 70.89 -6.36 -12.63
N GLN A 194 70.67 -7.25 -11.65
CA GLN A 194 71.78 -7.84 -10.89
C GLN A 194 72.68 -8.70 -11.78
N VAL A 195 72.12 -9.50 -12.68
CA VAL A 195 72.88 -10.26 -13.69
C VAL A 195 73.71 -9.33 -14.57
N PHE A 196 73.09 -8.29 -15.15
CA PHE A 196 73.82 -7.32 -15.98
C PHE A 196 74.94 -6.60 -15.23
N LYS A 197 74.76 -6.27 -13.94
CA LYS A 197 75.84 -5.71 -13.11
C LYS A 197 77.01 -6.68 -12.96
N THR A 198 76.73 -7.97 -12.75
CA THR A 198 77.78 -8.99 -12.63
C THR A 198 78.50 -9.23 -13.96
N GLU A 199 77.77 -9.25 -15.07
CA GLU A 199 78.36 -9.37 -16.41
C GLU A 199 79.22 -8.15 -16.76
N LEU A 200 78.75 -6.94 -16.44
CA LEU A 200 79.51 -5.71 -16.62
C LEU A 200 80.80 -5.70 -15.79
N ALA A 201 80.76 -6.19 -14.54
CA ALA A 201 81.96 -6.32 -13.71
C ALA A 201 82.95 -7.32 -14.33
N ARG A 202 82.46 -8.51 -14.73
CA ARG A 202 83.27 -9.55 -15.40
C ARG A 202 83.92 -9.02 -16.67
N GLU A 203 83.19 -8.24 -17.47
CA GLU A 203 83.71 -7.67 -18.71
C GLU A 203 84.77 -6.60 -18.45
N LYS A 204 84.59 -5.77 -17.41
CA LYS A 204 85.62 -4.81 -16.97
C LYS A 204 86.90 -5.50 -16.50
N ASP A 205 86.77 -6.57 -15.72
CA ASP A 205 87.90 -7.35 -15.24
C ASP A 205 88.64 -8.04 -16.41
N SER A 206 87.90 -8.64 -17.35
CA SER A 206 88.44 -9.22 -18.59
C SER A 206 89.19 -8.18 -19.42
N SER A 207 88.58 -7.01 -19.66
CA SER A 207 89.21 -5.91 -20.39
C SER A 207 90.48 -5.40 -19.71
N LEU A 208 90.48 -5.32 -18.37
CA LEU A 208 91.65 -4.91 -17.60
C LEU A 208 92.81 -5.92 -17.76
N VAL A 209 92.51 -7.22 -17.70
CA VAL A 209 93.50 -8.29 -17.92
C VAL A 209 94.08 -8.19 -19.33
N GLN A 210 93.24 -8.10 -20.37
CA GLN A 210 93.69 -7.96 -21.76
C GLN A 210 94.59 -6.73 -21.97
N LEU A 211 94.24 -5.58 -21.38
CA LEU A 211 95.08 -4.38 -21.43
C LEU A 211 96.42 -4.58 -20.72
N SER A 212 96.44 -5.32 -19.61
CA SER A 212 97.69 -5.64 -18.89
C SER A 212 98.58 -6.58 -19.71
N GLU A 213 97.99 -7.54 -20.41
CA GLU A 213 98.67 -8.47 -21.32
C GLU A 213 99.27 -7.72 -22.51
N SER A 214 98.46 -6.92 -23.22
CA SER A 214 98.95 -6.10 -24.34
C SER A 214 100.05 -5.12 -23.93
N LYS A 215 99.97 -4.53 -22.71
CA LYS A 215 101.06 -3.70 -22.18
C LYS A 215 102.34 -4.50 -21.94
N ARG A 216 102.22 -5.71 -21.39
CA ARG A 216 103.35 -6.62 -21.17
C ARG A 216 104.00 -7.00 -22.49
N GLU A 217 103.21 -7.46 -23.46
CA GLU A 217 103.65 -7.77 -24.82
C GLU A 217 104.35 -6.58 -25.48
N LEU A 218 103.80 -5.37 -25.36
CA LEU A 218 104.42 -4.16 -25.89
C LEU A 218 105.79 -3.88 -25.22
N THR A 219 105.92 -4.11 -23.91
CA THR A 219 107.22 -3.95 -23.23
C THR A 219 108.22 -5.02 -23.64
N GLU A 220 107.78 -6.26 -23.83
CA GLU A 220 108.60 -7.37 -24.33
C GLU A 220 109.09 -7.08 -25.75
N LEU A 221 108.20 -6.69 -26.67
CA LEU A 221 108.54 -6.30 -28.04
C LEU A 221 109.51 -5.11 -28.08
N ARG A 222 109.32 -4.09 -27.23
CA ARG A 222 110.29 -2.98 -27.12
C ARG A 222 111.65 -3.46 -26.62
N SER A 223 111.69 -4.41 -25.68
CA SER A 223 112.95 -4.98 -25.21
C SER A 223 113.65 -5.79 -26.29
N ALA A 224 112.91 -6.61 -27.05
CA ALA A 224 113.40 -7.38 -28.18
C ALA A 224 113.94 -6.46 -29.29
N LEU A 225 113.23 -5.38 -29.61
CA LEU A 225 113.69 -4.37 -30.56
C LEU A 225 115.03 -3.74 -30.14
N ARG A 226 115.22 -3.44 -28.84
CA ARG A 226 116.51 -2.92 -28.34
C ARG A 226 117.64 -3.94 -28.50
N VAL A 227 117.36 -5.22 -28.26
CA VAL A 227 118.34 -6.31 -28.46
C VAL A 227 118.72 -6.42 -29.93
N LEU A 228 117.74 -6.52 -30.83
CA LEU A 228 117.97 -6.57 -32.27
C LEU A 228 118.75 -5.35 -32.79
N GLN A 229 118.48 -4.15 -32.24
CA GLN A 229 119.23 -2.95 -32.59
C GLN A 229 120.70 -3.03 -32.15
N LYS A 230 120.99 -3.54 -30.95
CA LYS A 230 122.37 -3.79 -30.50
C LYS A 230 123.07 -4.87 -31.32
N GLU A 231 122.39 -5.96 -31.63
CA GLU A 231 122.93 -7.01 -32.50
C GLU A 231 123.24 -6.46 -33.90
N LYS A 232 122.39 -5.59 -34.44
CA LYS A 232 122.65 -4.89 -35.71
C LYS A 232 123.89 -3.99 -35.61
N GLU A 233 124.05 -3.23 -34.54
CA GLU A 233 125.24 -2.39 -34.29
C GLU A 233 126.49 -3.25 -34.19
N GLN A 234 126.45 -4.35 -33.42
CA GLN A 234 127.55 -5.31 -33.30
C GLN A 234 127.92 -5.92 -34.67
N LEU A 235 126.94 -6.36 -35.46
CA LEU A 235 127.19 -6.87 -36.81
C LEU A 235 127.79 -5.81 -37.75
N GLN A 236 127.47 -4.53 -37.55
CA GLN A 236 128.10 -3.43 -38.30
C GLN A 236 129.55 -3.22 -37.89
N GLU A 237 129.87 -3.33 -36.60
CA GLU A 237 131.25 -3.30 -36.07
C GLU A 237 132.05 -4.48 -36.61
N GLU A 238 131.55 -5.72 -36.48
CA GLU A 238 132.19 -6.94 -37.02
C GLU A 238 132.42 -6.82 -38.54
N LYS A 239 131.46 -6.25 -39.28
CA LYS A 239 131.63 -5.96 -40.71
C LYS A 239 132.76 -4.96 -40.97
N GLN A 240 132.90 -3.90 -40.17
CA GLN A 240 133.99 -2.93 -40.33
C GLN A 240 135.34 -3.56 -40.01
N GLU A 241 135.45 -4.32 -38.92
CA GLU A 241 136.65 -5.07 -38.58
C GLU A 241 137.06 -6.02 -39.71
N LEU A 242 136.09 -6.72 -40.32
CA LEU A 242 136.34 -7.60 -41.46
C LEU A 242 136.85 -6.82 -42.69
N LEU A 243 136.27 -5.66 -42.99
CA LEU A 243 136.74 -4.79 -44.08
C LEU A 243 138.16 -4.26 -43.81
N GLU A 244 138.49 -3.93 -42.56
CA GLU A 244 139.85 -3.54 -42.19
C GLU A 244 140.83 -4.69 -42.31
N TYR A 245 140.44 -5.89 -41.88
CA TYR A 245 141.23 -7.09 -42.05
C TYR A 245 141.48 -7.37 -43.54
N MET A 246 140.43 -7.28 -44.36
CA MET A 246 140.52 -7.41 -45.81
C MET A 246 141.51 -6.39 -46.39
N ARG A 247 141.42 -5.11 -46.01
CA ARG A 247 142.36 -4.06 -46.43
C ARG A 247 143.80 -4.32 -45.99
N LYS A 248 144.01 -4.84 -44.77
CA LYS A 248 145.34 -5.26 -44.27
C LYS A 248 145.88 -6.44 -45.08
N LEU A 249 145.01 -7.37 -45.48
CA LEU A 249 145.36 -8.53 -46.27
C LEU A 249 145.68 -8.14 -47.72
N GLU A 250 144.88 -7.26 -48.31
CA GLU A 250 145.15 -6.59 -49.59
C GLU A 250 146.48 -5.87 -49.54
N ALA A 251 146.77 -5.06 -48.52
CA ALA A 251 148.08 -4.39 -48.39
C ALA A 251 149.25 -5.36 -48.22
N ARG A 252 149.04 -6.54 -47.61
CA ARG A 252 150.07 -7.61 -47.56
C ARG A 252 150.24 -8.28 -48.92
N LEU A 253 149.16 -8.50 -49.66
CA LEU A 253 149.20 -9.04 -51.02
C LEU A 253 149.82 -8.05 -51.99
N GLU A 254 149.53 -6.76 -51.86
CA GLU A 254 150.15 -5.65 -52.58
C GLU A 254 151.64 -5.61 -52.26
N LYS A 255 152.07 -5.70 -50.99
CA LYS A 255 153.51 -5.82 -50.66
C LYS A 255 154.16 -7.07 -51.25
N VAL A 256 153.49 -8.21 -51.21
CA VAL A 256 154.00 -9.45 -51.85
C VAL A 256 154.05 -9.30 -53.38
N ALA A 257 153.16 -8.50 -53.97
CA ALA A 257 153.18 -8.15 -55.39
C ALA A 257 154.30 -7.13 -55.69
N ASP A 258 154.47 -6.08 -54.89
CA ASP A 258 155.54 -5.09 -54.99
C ASP A 258 156.91 -5.75 -54.83
N GLU A 259 157.08 -6.69 -53.91
CA GLU A 259 158.30 -7.48 -53.73
C GLU A 259 158.54 -8.48 -54.87
N LYS A 260 157.50 -8.90 -55.60
CA LYS A 260 157.61 -9.76 -56.79
C LYS A 260 157.79 -9.00 -58.10
N TRP A 261 157.43 -7.72 -58.16
CA TRP A 261 157.42 -6.92 -59.39
C TRP A 261 158.37 -5.71 -59.35
N SER A 262 159.10 -5.48 -58.24
CA SER A 262 160.26 -4.59 -58.19
C SER A 262 161.60 -5.28 -58.52
N GLU A 263 161.53 -6.47 -59.15
CA GLU A 263 162.65 -7.11 -59.86
C GLU A 263 162.14 -7.67 -61.21
N GLY A 264 162.00 -6.79 -62.21
CA GLY A 264 161.88 -7.22 -63.62
C GLY A 264 160.75 -6.60 -64.46
N ALA A 265 161.08 -5.44 -65.07
CA ALA A 265 160.70 -4.96 -66.40
C ALA A 265 159.33 -5.32 -67.03
N ALA A 266 158.53 -4.26 -67.25
CA ALA A 266 158.05 -3.73 -68.55
C ALA A 266 157.68 -4.68 -69.72
N THR A 267 156.60 -4.25 -70.42
CA THR A 267 156.05 -4.66 -71.74
C THR A 267 155.16 -5.91 -71.70
N GLU A 268 153.84 -5.77 -71.74
CA GLU A 268 152.91 -5.41 -72.84
C GLU A 268 152.22 -6.66 -73.41
N ASP A 269 150.91 -6.48 -73.66
CA ASP A 269 150.00 -7.23 -74.53
C ASP A 269 149.20 -8.47 -74.04
N GLU A 270 147.88 -8.26 -74.15
CA GLU A 270 146.88 -9.07 -74.88
C GLU A 270 146.38 -10.42 -74.32
N GLU A 271 145.08 -10.36 -73.99
CA GLU A 271 143.98 -11.17 -74.55
C GLU A 271 143.72 -12.60 -74.05
N ALA A 272 142.41 -12.81 -73.83
CA ALA A 272 141.66 -14.05 -74.02
C ALA A 272 141.59 -15.11 -72.89
N ALA A 273 140.39 -15.14 -72.30
CA ALA A 273 139.46 -16.28 -72.35
C ALA A 273 139.36 -17.24 -71.15
N ALA A 274 138.08 -17.62 -70.96
CA ALA A 274 137.52 -18.73 -70.18
C ALA A 274 137.61 -18.57 -68.65
N GLY A 275 136.54 -18.67 -67.89
CA GLY A 275 135.21 -19.21 -68.17
C GLY A 275 134.66 -19.78 -66.86
N LEU A 276 133.40 -20.24 -66.95
CA LEU A 276 132.71 -21.11 -65.99
C LEU A 276 132.26 -20.41 -64.70
N SER A 277 131.07 -20.61 -64.15
CA SER A 277 129.82 -21.27 -64.54
C SER A 277 128.90 -21.12 -63.31
N CYS A 278 127.59 -21.01 -63.55
CA CYS A 278 126.51 -21.21 -62.57
C CYS A 278 126.54 -22.63 -61.95
N PRO A 279 125.70 -22.95 -60.94
CA PRO A 279 124.28 -23.32 -61.18
C PRO A 279 123.31 -22.61 -60.20
N ALA A 280 122.07 -22.30 -60.58
CA ALA A 280 120.94 -23.19 -60.89
C ALA A 280 120.36 -23.90 -59.66
N ALA A 281 119.11 -23.57 -59.32
CA ALA A 281 117.98 -24.51 -59.24
C ALA A 281 116.84 -23.89 -58.43
N LEU A 282 115.56 -24.09 -58.72
CA LEU A 282 114.81 -24.66 -59.84
C LEU A 282 113.33 -24.37 -59.47
N THR A 283 112.49 -24.18 -60.49
CA THR A 283 111.07 -24.64 -60.59
C THR A 283 110.04 -24.28 -59.51
N ASP A 284 108.86 -23.73 -59.81
CA ASP A 284 107.76 -24.14 -60.74
C ASP A 284 106.52 -24.48 -59.89
N SER A 285 105.35 -24.51 -60.52
CA SER A 285 103.97 -24.60 -60.04
C SER A 285 103.35 -23.23 -59.76
N GLU A 286 102.59 -22.62 -60.69
CA GLU A 286 101.32 -23.08 -61.27
C GLU A 286 100.33 -23.59 -60.23
N ASP A 287 99.11 -23.03 -60.29
CA ASP A 287 97.83 -23.73 -60.18
C ASP A 287 96.88 -23.34 -59.02
N GLU A 288 95.61 -23.26 -59.43
CA GLU A 288 94.34 -23.17 -58.69
C GLU A 288 94.00 -21.95 -57.81
N SER A 289 93.13 -21.09 -58.36
CA SER A 289 91.93 -20.62 -57.63
C SER A 289 90.94 -21.80 -57.57
N PRO A 290 90.09 -22.01 -56.54
CA PRO A 290 89.10 -21.03 -56.03
C PRO A 290 89.01 -21.07 -54.47
N GLU A 291 88.33 -20.22 -53.71
CA GLU A 291 86.90 -19.87 -53.65
C GLU A 291 86.83 -18.55 -52.85
N ASP A 292 86.17 -17.52 -53.34
CA ASP A 292 84.78 -17.21 -53.02
C ASP A 292 84.43 -17.27 -51.51
N MET A 293 84.54 -16.12 -50.85
CA MET A 293 83.43 -15.66 -50.02
C MET A 293 83.12 -14.23 -50.44
N ARG A 294 82.54 -14.08 -51.64
CA ARG A 294 81.47 -13.11 -51.81
C ARG A 294 80.57 -13.19 -50.58
N ARG A 295 80.16 -12.02 -50.12
CA ARG A 295 79.01 -11.87 -49.22
C ARG A 295 77.87 -12.81 -49.65
N PRO A 296 77.09 -13.28 -48.67
CA PRO A 296 75.65 -13.19 -48.83
C PRO A 296 75.10 -12.10 -47.91
N PRO A 297 74.58 -11.00 -48.48
CA PRO A 297 73.31 -10.49 -48.03
C PRO A 297 72.25 -11.41 -48.66
N TYR A 298 71.73 -12.39 -47.92
CA TYR A 298 70.43 -12.93 -48.30
C TYR A 298 69.36 -11.96 -47.78
N GLY A 299 68.95 -11.07 -48.68
CA GLY A 299 67.53 -10.80 -48.79
C GLY A 299 66.88 -11.97 -49.50
N LEU A 300 65.79 -12.48 -48.94
CA LEU A 300 64.62 -12.83 -49.72
C LEU A 300 63.40 -12.74 -48.81
N CYS A 301 62.58 -11.75 -49.13
CA CYS A 301 61.16 -11.78 -48.82
C CYS A 301 60.56 -13.09 -49.36
N GLU A 302 59.98 -13.90 -48.49
CA GLU A 302 58.62 -14.38 -48.69
C GLU A 302 57.74 -13.35 -47.98
N ARG A 303 56.94 -12.51 -48.65
CA ARG A 303 55.75 -12.85 -49.42
C ARG A 303 54.95 -14.01 -48.83
N GLY A 304 54.38 -13.74 -47.66
CA GLY A 304 53.09 -14.26 -47.24
C GLY A 304 52.09 -13.12 -47.08
N ASP A 305 51.71 -12.48 -48.19
CA ASP A 305 50.42 -11.79 -48.22
C ASP A 305 49.34 -12.87 -48.09
N SER A 306 48.59 -12.84 -47.00
CA SER A 306 47.27 -13.47 -46.94
C SER A 306 46.33 -12.56 -46.17
N GLY A 307 46.26 -11.32 -46.65
CA GLY A 307 45.05 -10.51 -46.54
C GLY A 307 44.26 -10.64 -47.83
N SER A 308 43.23 -11.49 -47.84
CA SER A 308 42.04 -11.26 -48.65
C SER A 308 40.87 -12.08 -48.12
N SER A 309 39.97 -11.42 -47.37
CA SER A 309 38.52 -11.66 -47.49
C SER A 309 38.07 -11.37 -48.95
N PRO A 310 36.85 -11.67 -49.44
CA PRO A 310 35.61 -12.03 -48.72
C PRO A 310 34.67 -13.03 -49.47
N ALA A 311 33.45 -13.14 -48.92
CA ALA A 311 32.15 -13.32 -49.59
C ALA A 311 31.66 -14.74 -49.92
N GLY A 312 30.53 -15.09 -49.28
CA GLY A 312 29.34 -15.39 -50.07
C GLY A 312 28.55 -16.61 -49.60
N PRO A 313 27.21 -16.51 -49.52
CA PRO A 313 26.33 -17.46 -48.83
C PRO A 313 25.92 -18.61 -49.73
N ARG A 314 25.56 -19.76 -49.14
CA ARG A 314 24.38 -20.53 -49.58
C ARG A 314 24.00 -21.66 -48.62
N GLU A 315 22.70 -21.68 -48.39
CA GLU A 315 21.90 -22.65 -47.67
C GLU A 315 21.88 -24.02 -48.37
N THR A 316 21.80 -25.10 -47.59
CA THR A 316 20.92 -26.27 -47.79
C THR A 316 20.92 -27.04 -46.45
N SER A 317 19.85 -26.97 -45.66
CA SER A 317 18.70 -27.89 -45.67
C SER A 317 19.01 -29.30 -45.17
N THR A 318 18.86 -29.50 -43.85
CA THR A 318 18.40 -30.74 -43.17
C THR A 318 18.12 -30.34 -41.71
N LEU A 319 16.91 -29.94 -41.32
CA LEU A 319 15.68 -30.72 -41.14
C LEU A 319 15.88 -31.92 -40.19
N VAL A 320 15.92 -31.64 -38.89
CA VAL A 320 15.37 -32.55 -37.87
C VAL A 320 14.67 -31.72 -36.80
N VAL A 321 13.37 -31.58 -36.99
CA VAL A 321 12.38 -31.23 -35.97
C VAL A 321 12.21 -32.47 -35.10
N ILE A 322 12.51 -32.41 -33.81
CA ILE A 322 11.99 -33.39 -32.85
C ILE A 322 10.94 -32.69 -32.00
N SER A 323 9.72 -33.13 -32.27
CA SER A 323 8.41 -32.71 -31.79
C SER A 323 8.29 -32.63 -30.27
N GLN A 324 7.66 -31.55 -29.81
CA GLN A 324 6.74 -31.62 -28.67
C GLN A 324 5.49 -32.42 -29.08
N PRO A 325 4.82 -33.08 -28.13
CA PRO A 325 3.37 -33.12 -28.13
C PRO A 325 2.76 -32.30 -26.99
N ALA A 326 1.56 -31.83 -27.34
CA ALA A 326 0.69 -30.79 -26.79
C ALA A 326 0.09 -31.02 -25.38
N PRO A 327 -0.50 -29.96 -24.76
CA PRO A 327 -1.04 -29.97 -23.41
C PRO A 327 -2.40 -30.67 -23.29
N ILE A 328 -2.69 -31.22 -22.11
CA ILE A 328 -4.02 -31.72 -21.74
C ILE A 328 -4.35 -31.27 -20.30
N ALA A 329 -5.32 -30.37 -20.18
CA ALA A 329 -6.35 -30.38 -19.14
C ALA A 329 -7.66 -30.88 -19.83
N PRO A 330 -8.76 -31.36 -19.18
CA PRO A 330 -9.33 -30.75 -17.95
C PRO A 330 -10.29 -31.62 -17.03
N GLN A 331 -10.60 -31.07 -15.84
CA GLN A 331 -11.89 -31.07 -15.08
C GLN A 331 -12.36 -32.24 -14.16
N LEU A 332 -13.12 -31.79 -13.12
CA LEU A 332 -14.05 -32.44 -12.17
C LEU A 332 -13.45 -32.95 -10.84
N SER A 333 -13.67 -32.26 -9.71
CA SER A 333 -14.89 -32.14 -8.87
C SER A 333 -14.79 -33.07 -7.65
N GLY A 334 -14.87 -32.51 -6.44
CA GLY A 334 -14.93 -33.32 -5.22
C GLY A 334 -14.62 -32.54 -3.94
N CYS A 335 -15.62 -31.83 -3.44
CA CYS A 335 -15.72 -31.42 -2.04
C CYS A 335 -15.70 -32.67 -1.14
N ALA A 336 -14.82 -32.69 -0.14
CA ALA A 336 -14.99 -33.50 1.06
C ALA A 336 -14.20 -32.82 2.17
N GLU A 337 -14.96 -32.22 3.09
CA GLU A 337 -14.48 -31.92 4.43
C GLU A 337 -14.00 -33.22 5.07
N ASP A 338 -12.86 -33.20 5.73
CA ASP A 338 -12.68 -33.88 6.99
C ASP A 338 -11.47 -33.30 7.72
N SER A 339 -11.74 -32.94 8.96
CA SER A 339 -10.85 -32.31 9.93
C SER A 339 -9.56 -33.10 10.15
N SER A 340 -8.42 -32.39 10.24
CA SER A 340 -7.26 -32.91 10.98
C SER A 340 -6.22 -31.83 11.25
N SER A 341 -6.17 -31.42 12.52
CA SER A 341 -4.97 -30.99 13.27
C SER A 341 -4.34 -29.64 12.90
N ASP A 342 -4.90 -28.58 13.49
CA ASP A 342 -4.21 -27.32 13.75
C ASP A 342 -3.65 -27.38 15.18
N SER A 343 -2.34 -27.57 15.33
CA SER A 343 -1.62 -27.55 16.62
C SER A 343 -0.13 -27.28 16.41
N GLU A 344 0.24 -26.19 15.72
CA GLU A 344 1.62 -25.69 15.69
C GLU A 344 1.67 -24.15 15.60
N ALA A 345 1.13 -23.44 16.61
CA ALA A 345 1.20 -21.97 16.66
C ALA A 345 1.69 -21.36 17.99
N GLU A 346 2.12 -22.16 18.97
CA GLU A 346 2.62 -21.64 20.26
C GLU A 346 4.16 -21.59 20.36
N ASP A 347 4.90 -22.15 19.39
CA ASP A 347 6.37 -22.26 19.50
C ASP A 347 7.16 -21.12 18.84
N GLU A 348 6.57 -20.32 17.96
CA GLU A 348 7.31 -19.25 17.28
C GLU A 348 7.70 -18.11 18.25
N LYS A 349 6.84 -17.84 19.26
CA LYS A 349 7.12 -16.87 20.31
C LYS A 349 8.22 -17.36 21.25
N SER A 350 8.22 -18.65 21.59
CA SER A 350 9.24 -19.27 22.45
C SER A 350 10.59 -19.36 21.73
N VAL A 351 10.60 -19.67 20.43
CA VAL A 351 11.80 -19.69 19.58
C VAL A 351 12.38 -18.28 19.37
N LEU A 352 11.53 -17.26 19.16
CA LEU A 352 11.97 -15.86 19.07
C LEU A 352 12.52 -15.35 20.41
N MET A 353 11.89 -15.69 21.53
CA MET A 353 12.39 -15.31 22.87
C MET A 353 13.70 -16.03 23.23
N ALA A 354 13.90 -17.27 22.76
CA ALA A 354 15.15 -18.00 22.93
C ALA A 354 16.28 -17.47 22.02
N ALA A 355 15.96 -17.03 20.80
CA ALA A 355 16.91 -16.36 19.90
C ALA A 355 17.33 -14.97 20.45
N VAL A 356 16.40 -14.26 21.08
CA VAL A 356 16.67 -12.98 21.78
C VAL A 356 17.53 -13.17 23.03
N GLN A 357 17.39 -14.30 23.74
CA GLN A 357 18.22 -14.61 24.91
C GLN A 357 19.60 -15.17 24.55
N SER A 358 19.77 -15.82 23.40
CA SER A 358 21.05 -16.42 22.97
C SER A 358 21.86 -15.54 22.01
N GLY A 359 21.25 -14.57 21.33
CA GLY A 359 21.94 -13.71 20.34
C GLY A 359 22.68 -12.49 20.91
N GLY A 360 22.89 -12.41 22.24
CA GLY A 360 23.24 -11.17 22.92
C GLY A 360 24.64 -11.06 23.55
N GLU A 361 25.48 -12.09 23.51
CA GLU A 361 26.74 -12.05 24.28
C GLU A 361 27.99 -11.66 23.46
N GLU A 362 27.95 -11.76 22.13
CA GLU A 362 29.13 -11.50 21.28
C GLU A 362 29.08 -10.19 20.48
N ALA A 363 27.91 -9.58 20.33
CA ALA A 363 27.75 -8.26 19.68
C ALA A 363 27.79 -7.08 20.68
N ASN A 364 27.52 -7.32 21.96
CA ASN A 364 27.49 -6.29 23.01
C ASN A 364 28.89 -5.77 23.41
N LEU A 365 29.97 -6.38 22.90
CA LEU A 365 31.34 -5.90 23.11
C LEU A 365 31.81 -4.90 22.05
N LEU A 366 31.05 -4.69 20.97
CA LEU A 366 31.54 -3.87 19.85
C LEU A 366 30.79 -2.56 19.61
N LEU A 367 29.50 -2.43 19.96
CA LEU A 367 28.81 -1.12 19.94
C LEU A 367 27.58 -1.11 20.88
N PRO A 368 27.70 -0.56 22.10
CA PRO A 368 26.59 -0.43 23.06
C PRO A 368 25.42 0.46 22.58
N GLU A 369 25.67 1.33 21.59
CA GLU A 369 24.75 2.40 21.20
C GLU A 369 23.66 1.96 20.21
N LEU A 370 23.80 0.80 19.57
CA LEU A 370 22.78 0.28 18.64
C LEU A 370 21.80 -0.69 19.30
N GLY A 371 22.21 -1.40 20.36
CA GLY A 371 21.38 -2.42 21.01
C GLY A 371 20.18 -1.85 21.79
N SER A 372 20.32 -0.66 22.39
CA SER A 372 19.24 -0.03 23.17
C SER A 372 18.13 0.54 22.29
N ALA A 373 18.46 1.07 21.11
CA ALA A 373 17.50 1.70 20.21
C ALA A 373 16.46 0.71 19.64
N PHE A 374 16.85 -0.55 19.41
CA PHE A 374 15.93 -1.58 18.93
C PHE A 374 14.96 -2.05 20.02
N TYR A 375 15.41 -2.13 21.28
CA TYR A 375 14.57 -2.53 22.41
C TYR A 375 13.51 -1.47 22.77
N ASP A 376 13.86 -0.19 22.70
CA ASP A 376 12.92 0.92 22.98
C ASP A 376 11.85 1.08 21.88
N MET A 377 12.21 0.86 20.61
CA MET A 377 11.26 0.94 19.49
C MET A 377 10.27 -0.23 19.48
N ALA A 378 10.73 -1.45 19.77
CA ALA A 378 9.83 -2.60 19.90
C ALA A 378 8.87 -2.47 21.11
N SER A 379 9.35 -1.87 22.21
CA SER A 379 8.54 -1.64 23.42
C SER A 379 7.47 -0.57 23.23
N THR A 380 7.72 0.45 22.40
CA THR A 380 6.73 1.50 22.08
C THR A 380 5.64 0.99 21.13
N ILE A 381 5.98 0.12 20.18
CA ILE A 381 5.01 -0.50 19.27
C ILE A 381 4.08 -1.46 20.03
N PHE A 382 4.61 -2.29 20.94
CA PHE A 382 3.79 -3.20 21.75
C PHE A 382 2.93 -2.49 22.80
N ARG A 383 3.43 -1.39 23.41
CA ARG A 383 2.65 -0.59 24.35
C ARG A 383 1.58 0.26 23.64
N GLY A 384 1.84 0.69 22.40
CA GLY A 384 0.86 1.38 21.55
C GLY A 384 -0.30 0.47 21.11
N ALA A 385 -0.02 -0.81 20.83
CA ALA A 385 -1.05 -1.79 20.46
C ALA A 385 -1.96 -2.18 21.64
N GLN A 386 -1.49 -2.15 22.89
CA GLN A 386 -2.34 -2.40 24.07
C GLN A 386 -3.29 -1.23 24.41
N ILE A 387 -2.97 0.00 24.03
CA ILE A 387 -3.85 1.17 24.28
C ILE A 387 -5.04 1.20 23.30
N ALA A 388 -4.94 0.53 22.15
CA ALA A 388 -5.99 0.50 21.12
C ALA A 388 -7.04 -0.61 21.32
N LEU A 389 -6.87 -1.50 22.31
CA LEU A 389 -7.82 -2.56 22.63
C LEU A 389 -8.23 -2.47 24.11
N HIS A 390 -8.82 -1.35 24.50
CA HIS A 390 -9.61 -1.32 25.72
C HIS A 390 -10.94 -2.07 25.46
N PRO A 391 -11.29 -3.11 26.23
CA PRO A 391 -12.64 -3.65 26.21
C PRO A 391 -13.57 -2.54 26.71
N LEU A 392 -14.56 -2.18 25.90
CA LEU A 392 -15.68 -1.37 26.35
C LEU A 392 -16.34 -2.10 27.53
N SER A 393 -16.10 -1.58 28.74
CA SER A 393 -16.77 -2.02 29.96
C SER A 393 -18.29 -1.84 29.76
N PRO A 394 -19.12 -2.80 30.18
CA PRO A 394 -20.57 -2.70 30.03
C PRO A 394 -21.10 -1.50 30.84
N ALA A 395 -21.96 -0.71 30.21
CA ALA A 395 -22.63 0.43 30.84
C ALA A 395 -23.34 0.00 32.14
N PRO A 396 -23.35 0.84 33.19
CA PRO A 396 -24.00 0.51 34.44
C PRO A 396 -25.52 0.49 34.23
N PHE A 397 -26.13 -0.66 34.51
CA PHE A 397 -27.58 -0.77 34.65
C PHE A 397 -28.06 0.21 35.73
N PRO A 398 -29.15 0.97 35.52
CA PRO A 398 -29.76 1.73 36.59
C PRO A 398 -30.42 0.75 37.58
N SER A 399 -29.87 0.68 38.79
CA SER A 399 -30.50 -0.02 39.91
C SER A 399 -31.86 0.61 40.24
N PRO A 400 -32.88 -0.21 40.59
CA PRO A 400 -34.20 0.28 40.91
C PRO A 400 -34.17 1.05 42.22
N THR A 401 -34.74 2.25 42.21
CA THR A 401 -34.96 3.04 43.41
C THR A 401 -35.92 2.31 44.35
N THR A 402 -35.39 1.75 45.43
CA THR A 402 -36.21 1.31 46.58
C THR A 402 -36.77 2.54 47.26
N ARG A 403 -37.99 2.94 46.88
CA ARG A 403 -38.81 3.85 47.67
C ARG A 403 -39.51 3.03 48.76
N SER A 404 -39.00 3.10 49.99
CA SER A 404 -39.76 2.65 51.14
C SER A 404 -40.95 3.60 51.34
N ARG A 405 -42.17 3.05 51.24
CA ARG A 405 -43.33 3.53 51.99
C ARG A 405 -44.33 2.39 52.03
N GLY A 406 -44.66 1.96 53.25
CA GLY A 406 -45.41 0.74 53.50
C GLY A 406 -46.91 0.87 53.32
N GLU A 407 -47.54 -0.19 53.83
CA GLU A 407 -48.98 -0.44 54.04
C GLU A 407 -49.75 -1.12 52.90
N GLY A 408 -50.33 -2.28 53.23
CA GLY A 408 -51.60 -2.70 52.63
C GLY A 408 -51.69 -4.15 52.17
N ARG A 409 -52.02 -5.04 53.10
CA ARG A 409 -52.80 -6.30 52.97
C ARG A 409 -53.32 -6.69 51.57
N GLY A 410 -53.19 -7.98 51.25
CA GLY A 410 -54.19 -8.64 50.39
C GLY A 410 -53.76 -9.97 49.79
N LYS A 411 -54.08 -11.07 50.48
CA LYS A 411 -54.17 -12.42 49.90
C LYS A 411 -55.03 -12.40 48.63
N ARG A 412 -54.65 -13.18 47.62
CA ARG A 412 -55.51 -14.21 47.01
C ARG A 412 -54.76 -14.97 45.92
N ASP A 413 -54.73 -16.28 46.12
CA ASP A 413 -54.49 -17.31 45.11
C ASP A 413 -55.41 -17.09 43.90
N PHE A 414 -54.92 -17.34 42.68
CA PHE A 414 -55.77 -17.92 41.64
C PHE A 414 -54.93 -18.71 40.64
N ILE A 415 -55.28 -19.99 40.59
CA ILE A 415 -54.92 -21.03 39.64
C ILE A 415 -55.62 -20.74 38.31
N ILE A 416 -54.90 -20.91 37.19
CA ILE A 416 -55.45 -21.52 35.98
C ILE A 416 -54.47 -22.61 35.56
#